data_AF-A0A927J6F1-F1
#
_entry.id   AF-A0A927J6F1-F1
#
_cell.length_a   1.000
_cell.length_b   1.000
_cell.length_c   1.000
_cell.angle_alpha   90.00
_cell.angle_beta   90.00
_cell.angle_gamma   90.00
#
_symmetry.space_group_name_H-M   'P 1'
#
loop_
_entity.id
_entity.type
_entity.pdbx_description
1 polymer ?
#
loop_
_entity_poly.entity_id
_entity_poly.type
_entity_poly.pdbx_seq_one_letter_code
_entity_poly.pdbx_strand_id
1 'polypeptide(L)' 'MKYCDLRISLFLCFFHIHRHTFATTVMLDNGATMETLTSVLGHRSIKNTQIYGKITQRKVFNEMVAIEKKIVSFTEMV' A
#
# COMPACT_ATOMS: atom_id res chain seq x y z
N MET A 1 -35.08 -7.33 16.78
CA MET A 1 -34.15 -7.98 15.83
C MET A 1 -33.45 -6.95 14.92
N LYS A 2 -32.94 -5.83 15.46
CA LYS A 2 -32.20 -4.79 14.71
C LYS A 2 -30.74 -4.63 15.18
N TYR A 3 -30.36 -5.29 16.28
CA TYR A 3 -29.03 -5.21 16.89
C TYR A 3 -28.03 -6.25 16.35
N CYS A 4 -28.50 -7.37 15.79
CA CYS A 4 -27.62 -8.38 15.17
C CYS A 4 -27.01 -7.90 13.84
N ASP A 5 -27.75 -7.14 13.03
CA ASP A 5 -27.23 -6.56 11.78
C ASP A 5 -26.11 -5.55 12.01
N LEU A 6 -26.21 -4.74 13.07
CA LEU A 6 -25.22 -3.73 13.39
C LEU A 6 -23.88 -4.34 13.81
N ARG A 7 -23.90 -5.49 14.52
CA ARG A 7 -22.67 -6.23 14.87
C ARG A 7 -21.97 -6.81 13.64
N ILE A 8 -22.73 -7.34 12.68
CA ILE A 8 -22.18 -7.93 11.45
C ILE A 8 -21.58 -6.83 10.56
N SER A 9 -22.25 -5.69 10.43
CA SER A 9 -21.76 -4.52 9.67
C SER A 9 -20.46 -3.95 10.25
N LEU A 10 -20.37 -3.85 11.58
CA LEU A 10 -19.19 -3.33 12.27
C LEU A 10 -17.99 -4.28 12.13
N PHE A 11 -18.22 -5.59 12.18
CA PHE A 11 -17.20 -6.61 11.96
C PHE A 11 -16.68 -6.56 10.51
N LEU A 12 -17.57 -6.52 9.51
CA LEU A 12 -17.20 -6.54 8.09
C LEU A 12 -16.36 -5.31 7.69
N CYS A 13 -16.70 -4.13 8.22
CA CYS A 13 -15.94 -2.89 8.00
C CYS A 13 -14.50 -3.00 8.53
N PHE A 14 -14.33 -3.61 9.72
CA PHE A 14 -13.01 -3.77 10.35
C PHE A 14 -12.08 -4.65 9.50
N PHE A 15 -12.54 -5.82 9.05
CA PHE A 15 -11.74 -6.69 8.17
C PHE A 15 -11.46 -6.07 6.81
N HIS A 16 -12.43 -5.33 6.25
CA HIS A 16 -12.26 -4.67 4.96
C HIS A 16 -11.20 -3.57 5.02
N ILE A 17 -11.23 -2.73 6.06
CA ILE A 17 -10.23 -1.69 6.30
C ILE A 17 -8.87 -2.32 6.59
N HIS A 18 -8.78 -3.33 7.46
CA HIS A 18 -7.51 -3.97 7.80
C HIS A 18 -6.83 -4.60 6.57
N ARG A 19 -7.60 -5.22 5.66
CA ARG A 19 -7.06 -5.74 4.40
C ARG A 19 -6.51 -4.64 3.49
N HIS A 20 -7.20 -3.50 3.40
CA HIS A 20 -6.70 -2.36 2.63
C HIS A 20 -5.43 -1.78 3.26
N THR A 21 -5.42 -1.58 4.57
CA THR A 21 -4.25 -1.09 5.32
C THR A 21 -3.07 -2.06 5.23
N PHE A 22 -3.30 -3.36 5.28
CA PHE A 22 -2.25 -4.37 5.11
C PHE A 22 -1.62 -4.31 3.71
N ALA A 23 -2.45 -4.18 2.66
CA ALA A 23 -1.96 -4.07 1.29
C ALA A 23 -1.11 -2.80 1.08
N THR A 24 -1.55 -1.65 1.61
CA THR A 24 -0.85 -0.36 1.41
C THR A 24 0.32 -0.13 2.36
N THR A 25 0.19 -0.49 3.63
CA THR A 25 1.18 -0.17 4.67
C THR A 25 2.11 -1.36 4.93
N VAL A 26 1.59 -2.58 5.03
CA VAL A 26 2.46 -3.71 5.35
C VAL A 26 3.22 -4.21 4.14
N MET A 27 2.60 -4.26 2.96
CA MET A 27 3.31 -4.72 1.75
C MET A 27 3.98 -3.59 0.98
N LEU A 28 3.24 -2.58 0.53
CA LEU A 28 3.81 -1.53 -0.32
C LEU A 28 4.75 -0.59 0.44
N ASP A 29 4.50 -0.34 1.73
CA ASP A 29 5.39 0.52 2.50
C ASP A 29 6.70 -0.16 2.90
N ASN A 30 6.70 -1.49 3.04
CA ASN A 30 7.92 -2.27 3.28
C ASN A 30 8.68 -2.65 2.00
N GLY A 31 8.32 -2.05 0.86
CA GLY A 31 9.05 -2.23 -0.41
C GLY A 31 8.66 -3.49 -1.21
N ALA A 32 7.55 -4.16 -0.87
CA ALA A 32 7.05 -5.24 -1.70
C ALA A 32 6.52 -4.70 -3.03
N THR A 33 6.77 -5.42 -4.12
CA THR A 33 6.32 -5.03 -5.46
C THR A 33 4.84 -5.40 -5.66
N MET A 34 4.21 -4.79 -6.68
CA MET A 34 2.82 -5.05 -7.04
C MET A 34 2.56 -6.53 -7.39
N GLU A 35 3.58 -7.24 -7.87
CA GLU A 35 3.53 -8.66 -8.18
C GLU A 35 3.44 -9.51 -6.91
N THR A 36 4.28 -9.21 -5.92
CA THR A 36 4.22 -9.83 -4.58
C THR A 36 2.88 -9.56 -3.91
N LEU A 37 2.38 -8.32 -3.98
CA LEU A 37 1.06 -7.94 -3.47
C LEU A 37 -0.07 -8.75 -4.13
N THR A 38 0.01 -8.92 -5.45
CA THR A 38 -0.98 -9.67 -6.23
C THR A 38 -0.97 -11.16 -5.86
N SER A 39 0.22 -11.73 -5.60
CA SER A 39 0.39 -13.10 -5.12
C SER A 39 -0.19 -13.30 -3.71
N VAL A 40 0.09 -12.40 -2.76
CA VAL A 40 -0.42 -12.48 -1.38
C VAL A 40 -1.95 -12.30 -1.32
N LEU A 41 -2.52 -11.50 -2.22
CA LEU A 41 -3.97 -11.36 -2.34
C LEU A 41 -4.65 -12.48 -3.14
N GLY A 42 -3.88 -13.44 -3.69
CA GLY A 42 -4.40 -14.57 -4.46
C GLY A 42 -5.01 -14.17 -5.81
N HIS A 43 -4.71 -12.98 -6.30
CA HIS A 43 -5.25 -12.50 -7.58
C HIS A 43 -4.42 -13.08 -8.73
N ARG A 44 -5.07 -13.72 -9.71
CA ARG A 44 -4.40 -14.18 -10.96
C ARG A 44 -4.02 -13.04 -11.92
N SER A 45 -4.55 -11.84 -11.70
CA SER A 45 -4.32 -10.68 -12.57
C SER A 45 -3.99 -9.43 -11.77
N ILE A 46 -2.92 -8.74 -12.19
CA ILE A 46 -2.50 -7.46 -11.62
C ILE A 46 -3.60 -6.38 -11.72
N LYS A 47 -4.53 -6.47 -12.69
CA LYS A 47 -5.54 -5.43 -12.97
C LYS A 47 -6.39 -5.07 -11.75
N ASN A 48 -6.83 -6.05 -10.97
CA ASN A 48 -7.66 -5.81 -9.78
C ASN A 48 -6.87 -5.14 -8.64
N THR A 49 -5.55 -5.33 -8.64
CA THR A 49 -4.64 -4.80 -7.63
C THR A 49 -4.05 -3.43 -8.05
N GLN A 50 -4.17 -3.03 -9.32
CA GLN A 50 -3.65 -1.76 -9.86
C GLN A 50 -4.17 -0.51 -9.14
N ILE A 51 -5.33 -0.59 -8.49
CA ILE A 51 -5.88 0.51 -7.67
C ILE A 51 -4.90 0.94 -6.57
N TYR A 52 -4.07 0.03 -6.05
CA TYR A 52 -3.04 0.31 -5.04
C TYR A 52 -1.76 0.90 -5.65
N GLY A 53 -1.55 0.74 -6.96
CA GLY A 53 -0.40 1.27 -7.67
C GLY A 53 -0.38 2.81 -7.72
N LYS A 54 -1.55 3.45 -7.78
CA LYS A 54 -1.66 4.93 -7.74
C LYS A 54 -1.12 5.53 -6.43
N ILE A 55 -1.32 4.82 -5.31
CA ILE A 55 -0.82 5.22 -3.98
C ILE A 55 0.71 5.06 -3.93
N THR A 56 1.23 4.00 -4.56
CA THR A 56 2.67 3.70 -4.65
C THR A 56 3.44 4.74 -5.47
N GLN A 57 2.87 5.24 -6.58
CA GLN A 57 3.53 6.25 -7.42
C GLN A 57 3.94 7.51 -6.63
N ARG A 58 3.09 7.95 -5.69
CA ARG A 58 3.42 9.07 -4.79
C ARG A 58 4.62 8.76 -3.89
N LYS A 59 4.72 7.53 -3.41
CA LYS A 59 5.85 7.08 -2.59
C LYS A 59 7.15 7.06 -3.39
N VAL A 60 7.13 6.50 -4.60
CA VAL A 60 8.32 6.47 -5.48
C VAL A 60 8.84 7.88 -5.74
N PHE A 61 7.94 8.84 -5.98
CA PHE A 61 8.31 10.25 -6.14
C PHE A 61 9.00 10.83 -4.89
N ASN A 62 8.46 10.57 -3.70
CA ASN A 62 9.06 11.03 -2.44
C ASN A 62 10.45 10.42 -2.20
N GLU A 63 10.61 9.13 -2.49
CA GLU A 63 11.91 8.43 -2.42
C GLU A 63 12.92 9.04 -3.41
N MET A 64 12.50 9.35 -4.64
CA MET A 64 13.36 10.02 -5.63
C MET A 64 13.85 11.39 -5.15
N VAL A 65 12.96 12.21 -4.57
CA VAL A 65 13.33 13.52 -4.00
C VAL A 65 14.28 13.35 -2.81
N ALA A 66 14.08 12.33 -1.98
CA ALA A 66 14.97 12.04 -0.86
C ALA A 66 16.36 11.59 -1.33
N ILE A 67 16.41 10.78 -2.39
CA ILE A 67 17.66 10.34 -3.03
C ILE A 67 18.37 11.54 -3.66
N GLU A 68 17.66 12.41 -4.38
CA GLU A 68 18.21 13.63 -4.98
C GLU A 68 18.89 14.51 -3.93
N LYS A 69 18.21 14.76 -2.79
CA LYS A 69 18.80 15.52 -1.68
C LYS A 69 20.07 14.88 -1.12
N LYS A 70 20.10 13.55 -0.98
CA LYS A 70 21.29 12.82 -0.53
C LYS A 70 22.43 12.95 -1.52
N ILE A 71 22.15 12.83 -2.83
CA ILE A 71 23.15 12.98 -3.89
C ILE A 71 23.70 14.40 -3.88
N VAL A 72 22.85 15.43 -3.81
CA VAL A 72 23.28 16.83 -3.73
C VAL A 72 24.14 17.06 -2.49
N SER A 73 23.72 16.59 -1.32
CA SER A 73 24.51 16.71 -0.09
C SER A 73 25.87 16.00 -0.15
N PHE A 74 25.95 14.90 -0.91
CA PHE A 74 27.20 14.17 -1.12
C PHE A 74 28.12 14.91 -2.09
N THR A 75 27.55 15.52 -3.15
CA THR A 75 28.30 16.35 -4.11
C THR A 75 28.84 17.64 -3.49
N GLU A 76 28.15 18.25 -2.51
CA GLU A 76 28.65 19.45 -1.81
C GLU A 76 29.74 19.16 -0.76
N MET A 77 30.02 17.88 -0.48
CA MET A 77 31.14 17.44 0.38
C MET A 77 32.42 17.09 -0.39
N VAL A 78 32.35 17.07 -1.73
CA VAL A 78 33.50 16.83 -2.63
C VAL A 78 33.94 18.15 -3.25
#